data_AF-A0A955GMM9-F1
#
_entry.id   AF-A0A955GMM9-F1
#
_cell.length_a   1.000
_cell.length_b   1.000
_cell.length_c   1.000
_cell.angle_alpha   90.00
_cell.angle_beta   90.00
_cell.angle_gamma   90.00
#
_symmetry.space_group_name_H-M   'P 1'
#
loop_
_entity.id
_entity.type
_entity.pdbx_description
1 polymer ?
#
loop_
_entity_poly.entity_id
_entity_poly.type
_entity_poly.pdbx_seq_one_letter_code
_entity_poly.pdbx_strand_id
1 'polypeptide(L)' 'MQLDELGFQVATGSACSASNEEASHVLKAIGKSESDARSTIRITMGKYTEEADIKSLVQAIVQLSC' A
#
# COMPACT_ATOMS: atom_id res chain seq x y z
N MET A 1 -8.12 3.52 -5.73
CA MET A 1 -7.97 2.80 -4.45
C MET A 1 -8.67 3.60 -3.37
N GLN A 2 -9.35 3.01 -2.38
CA GLN A 2 -10.15 3.78 -1.40
C GLN A 2 -9.32 4.82 -0.61
N LEU A 3 -8.03 4.58 -0.42
CA LEU A 3 -7.10 5.55 0.20
C LEU A 3 -6.86 6.80 -0.65
N ASP A 4 -6.96 6.70 -1.99
CA ASP A 4 -6.79 7.86 -2.89
C ASP A 4 -7.91 8.89 -2.66
N GLU A 5 -9.13 8.41 -2.40
CA GLU A 5 -10.31 9.24 -2.11
C GLU A 5 -10.18 9.96 -0.76
N LEU A 6 -9.40 9.39 0.17
CA LEU A 6 -9.05 9.98 1.45
C LEU A 6 -7.80 10.87 1.38
N GLY A 7 -7.24 11.09 0.18
CA GLY A 7 -6.09 11.96 -0.05
C GLY A 7 -4.72 11.30 0.12
N PHE A 8 -4.66 9.97 0.30
CA PHE A 8 -3.42 9.22 0.49
C PHE A 8 -3.01 8.46 -0.77
N GLN A 9 -1.86 8.81 -1.32
CA GLN A 9 -1.27 8.11 -2.46
C GLN A 9 -0.41 6.95 -1.96
N VAL A 10 -0.82 5.73 -2.28
CA VAL A 10 -0.10 4.49 -1.93
C VAL A 10 -0.02 3.55 -3.14
N ALA A 11 0.82 2.52 -3.08
CA ALA A 11 0.95 1.55 -4.17
C ALA A 11 0.46 0.16 -3.74
N THR A 12 -0.16 -0.58 -4.66
CA THR A 12 -0.47 -2.02 -4.51
C THR A 12 0.49 -2.80 -5.41
N GLY A 13 1.52 -3.42 -4.83
CA GLY A 13 2.53 -4.19 -5.58
C GLY A 13 3.94 -3.59 -5.60
N SER A 14 4.79 -4.07 -6.52
CA SER A 14 6.15 -3.53 -6.72
C SER A 14 6.08 -2.20 -7.48
N ALA A 15 7.07 -1.31 -7.31
CA ALA A 15 7.01 0.06 -7.85
C ALA A 15 6.58 0.16 -9.32
N CYS A 16 7.01 -0.80 -10.16
CA CYS A 16 6.72 -0.81 -11.60
C CYS A 16 5.45 -1.59 -11.98
N SER A 17 4.83 -2.32 -11.06
CA SER A 17 3.61 -3.12 -11.31
C SER A 17 2.33 -2.41 -10.90
N ALA A 18 2.38 -1.10 -10.58
CA ALA A 18 1.19 -0.31 -10.25
C ALA A 18 0.10 -0.32 -11.34
N SER A 19 0.45 -0.70 -12.57
CA SER A 19 -0.44 -0.85 -13.73
C SER A 19 -0.64 -2.29 -14.23
N ASN A 20 0.02 -3.28 -13.61
CA ASN A 20 -0.15 -4.70 -13.96
C ASN A 20 -0.94 -5.43 -12.87
N GLU A 21 -1.97 -6.18 -13.25
CA GLU A 21 -2.81 -6.99 -12.37
C GLU A 21 -2.07 -8.17 -11.70
N GLU A 22 -0.77 -8.32 -11.94
CA GLU A 22 0.04 -9.41 -11.40
C GLU A 22 0.55 -9.12 -9.99
N ALA A 23 0.37 -10.10 -9.11
CA ALA A 23 0.90 -10.08 -7.76
C ALA A 23 2.42 -9.87 -7.74
N SER A 24 2.92 -9.09 -6.78
CA SER A 24 4.33 -8.72 -6.67
C SER A 24 5.25 -9.94 -6.72
N HIS A 25 6.13 -10.00 -7.72
CA HIS A 25 7.13 -11.06 -7.85
C HIS A 25 8.09 -11.11 -6.66
N VAL A 26 8.35 -9.96 -6.01
CA VAL A 26 9.17 -9.88 -4.80
C VAL A 26 8.48 -10.56 -3.63
N LEU A 27 7.18 -10.31 -3.44
CA LEU A 27 6.40 -10.95 -2.36
C LEU A 27 6.33 -12.46 -2.54
N LYS A 28 6.17 -12.93 -3.79
CA LYS A 28 6.25 -14.36 -4.13
C LYS A 28 7.64 -14.93 -3.83
N ALA A 29 8.72 -14.22 -4.18
CA ALA A 29 10.09 -14.67 -3.94
C ALA A 29 10.45 -14.80 -2.45
N ILE A 30 9.84 -14.00 -1.57
CA ILE A 30 9.99 -14.13 -0.11
C ILE A 30 9.01 -15.14 0.52
N GLY A 31 8.30 -15.92 -0.30
CA GLY A 31 7.44 -17.01 0.15
C GLY A 31 6.02 -16.61 0.56
N LYS A 32 5.53 -15.42 0.17
CA LYS A 32 4.12 -15.06 0.37
C LYS A 32 3.22 -15.77 -0.64
N SER A 33 2.02 -16.14 -0.19
CA SER A 33 1.00 -16.70 -1.07
C SER A 33 0.54 -15.67 -2.10
N GLU A 34 -0.06 -16.13 -3.20
CA GLU A 34 -0.62 -15.20 -4.19
C GLU A 34 -1.73 -14.32 -3.58
N SER A 35 -2.54 -14.88 -2.68
CA SER A 35 -3.56 -14.12 -1.94
C SER A 35 -2.95 -13.00 -1.11
N ASP A 36 -1.89 -13.29 -0.36
CA ASP A 36 -1.19 -12.29 0.47
C ASP A 36 -0.52 -11.22 -0.41
N ALA A 37 0.07 -11.64 -1.53
CA ALA A 37 0.77 -10.75 -2.45
C ALA A 37 -0.19 -9.84 -3.25
N ARG A 38 -1.47 -10.20 -3.35
CA ARG A 38 -2.55 -9.35 -3.87
C ARG A 38 -3.16 -8.45 -2.81
N SER A 39 -3.10 -8.87 -1.55
CA SER A 39 -3.68 -8.16 -0.39
C SER A 39 -2.65 -7.28 0.32
N THR A 40 -1.79 -6.60 -0.44
CA THR A 40 -0.67 -5.81 0.10
C THR A 40 -0.72 -4.36 -0.36
N ILE A 41 -0.45 -3.45 0.58
CA ILE A 41 -0.23 -2.03 0.31
C ILE A 41 1.22 -1.66 0.65
N ARG A 42 1.82 -0.79 -0.16
CA ARG A 42 3.17 -0.27 0.04
C ARG A 42 3.10 1.23 0.23
N ILE A 43 3.58 1.67 1.38
CA ILE A 43 3.66 3.06 1.79
C ILE A 43 5.13 3.45 1.78
N THR A 44 5.48 4.50 1.04
CA THR A 44 6.84 5.04 0.96
C THR A 44 6.83 6.43 1.59
N MET A 45 7.79 6.69 2.46
CA MET A 45 7.95 7.99 3.12
C MET A 45 9.16 8.73 2.55
N GLY A 46 9.12 10.06 2.55
CA GLY A 46 10.17 10.92 2.01
C GLY A 46 10.58 12.02 2.99
N LYS A 47 11.47 12.91 2.55
CA LYS A 47 12.01 14.02 3.35
C LYS A 47 10.93 14.93 3.98
N TYR A 48 9.76 15.01 3.34
CA TYR A 48 8.66 15.88 3.75
C TYR A 48 7.51 15.13 4.43
N THR A 49 7.66 13.83 4.69
CA THR A 49 6.65 13.09 5.46
C THR A 49 6.79 13.43 6.94
N GLU A 50 5.72 13.92 7.54
CA GLU A 50 5.66 14.28 8.95
C GLU A 50 4.92 13.20 9.77
N GLU A 51 5.12 13.20 11.09
CA GLU A 51 4.42 12.27 12.00
C GLU A 51 2.90 12.41 11.91
N ALA A 52 2.40 13.64 11.66
CA ALA A 52 0.99 13.92 11.48
C ALA A 52 0.40 13.21 10.25
N ASP A 53 1.16 13.12 9.15
CA ASP A 53 0.75 12.40 7.93
C ASP A 53 0.57 10.91 8.23
N ILE A 54 1.52 10.33 8.97
CA ILE A 54 1.49 8.91 9.35
C ILE A 54 0.28 8.62 10.24
N LYS A 55 0.03 9.47 11.25
CA LYS A 55 -1.14 9.33 12.14
C LYS A 55 -2.45 9.40 11.36
N SER A 56 -2.56 10.33 10.42
CA SER A 56 -3.75 10.49 9.58
C SER A 56 -3.95 9.29 8.65
N LEU A 57 -2.88 8.77 8.06
CA LEU A 57 -2.92 7.57 7.22
C LEU A 57 -3.37 6.33 8.01
N VAL A 58 -2.86 6.14 9.22
CA VAL A 58 -3.26 5.02 10.09
C VAL A 58 -4.76 5.10 10.42
N GLN A 59 -5.26 6.29 10.75
CA GLN A 59 -6.69 6.49 11.00
C GLN A 59 -7.54 6.14 9.78
N ALA A 60 -7.13 6.58 8.58
CA ALA A 60 -7.80 6.26 7.33
C ALA A 60 -7.83 4.74 7.06
N ILE A 61 -6.71 4.04 7.27
CA ILE A 61 -6.65 2.57 7.10
C ILE A 61 -7.62 1.87 8.07
N VAL A 62 -7.66 2.30 9.34
CA VAL A 62 -8.57 1.72 10.34
C VAL A 62 -10.04 1.93 9.95
N GLN A 63 -10.40 3.11 9.43
CA GLN A 63 -11.76 3.41 8.95
C GLN A 63 -12.19 2.50 7.80
N LEU A 64 -11.27 2.13 6.92
CA LEU A 64 -11.53 1.25 5.77
C LEU A 64 -11.48 -0.25 6.14
N SER A 65 -11.05 -0.59 7.35
CA SER A 65 -10.93 -1.97 7.83
C SER A 65 -12.17 -2.49 8.57
N CYS A 66 -13.23 -1.67 8.66
CA CYS A 66 -14.55 -2.01 9.19
C CYS A 66 -15.56 -2.21 8.06
#